data_AF-A0A8J8IRY8-F1
#
_entry.id   AF-A0A8J8IRY8-F1
#
_cell.length_a   1.000
_cell.length_b   1.000
_cell.length_c   1.000
_cell.angle_alpha   90.00
_cell.angle_beta   90.00
_cell.angle_gamma   90.00
#
_symmetry.space_group_name_H-M   'P 1'
#
loop_
_entity.id
_entity.type
_entity.pdbx_description
1 polymer ?
#
loop_
_entity_poly.entity_id
_entity_poly.type
_entity_poly.pdbx_seq_one_letter_code
_entity_poly.pdbx_strand_id
1 'polypeptide(L)'
;MGMVENFGDLLATTKRTRRGNLFEGKKTEKWARNTIVITVDDLVKYRAELDEKRAPEGTRRNKISVYNKFLNYLTEIKGAQVLGKKRLTIEARELAEMFTREGETKNQHTTRVFILYTREMLERIVFGYHNRSLYEHIPREVFNYNNYLSGGIATKRDLDDLLEAFEKIESEKAVTAEQVRDGLAWLNLLYEEKVLKRKMSKRLWDKLKIAYLIIAFTGARSTEVLKLKFKTGKGKKMIDLEKGIMFLVRNKVARTGKRSGVTFVFLHPLLSEELRSFRKHYQENELFGWSSLDKIIYDYFTPSHRFNKEEFKKLQEKYPFLRKYGYNEQIIGVRALRKFVDNFLEVRAFELAEKELRGYYSFDERHRHYNKLKNLILGRVEGIDYIHYDSLLKNKKLFRQVRKLYDSMFEGFEEALMPELGLVVDDYTYEKFFGSGGMNTASASE
;
A
#
# COMPACT_ATOMS: atom_id res chain seq x y z
N MET A 1 -35.99 38.16 25.23
CA MET A 1 -35.99 37.53 26.56
C MET A 1 -36.50 36.10 26.41
N GLY A 2 -35.78 35.13 26.99
CA GLY A 2 -36.21 33.72 27.19
C GLY A 2 -35.91 32.79 26.02
N MET A 3 -34.76 32.12 25.96
CA MET A 3 -34.41 30.81 26.59
C MET A 3 -35.09 29.63 25.88
N VAL A 4 -34.38 28.76 25.14
CA VAL A 4 -33.44 27.67 25.54
C VAL A 4 -34.18 26.51 26.23
N GLU A 5 -33.84 25.27 25.81
CA GLU A 5 -34.35 23.93 26.23
C GLU A 5 -35.54 23.41 25.37
N ASN A 6 -35.61 22.21 24.78
CA ASN A 6 -34.90 20.94 24.96
C ASN A 6 -34.91 20.15 23.63
N PHE A 7 -33.73 19.90 23.05
CA PHE A 7 -33.51 18.93 21.96
C PHE A 7 -33.04 17.57 22.52
N GLY A 8 -33.50 17.22 23.74
CA GLY A 8 -33.04 16.06 24.51
C GLY A 8 -33.91 14.80 24.42
N ASP A 9 -35.17 14.90 23.99
CA ASP A 9 -36.14 13.80 24.21
C ASP A 9 -36.58 13.03 22.95
N LEU A 10 -36.01 13.32 21.77
CA LEU A 10 -36.27 12.56 20.54
C LEU A 10 -35.25 11.44 20.25
N LEU A 11 -34.36 11.14 21.21
CA LEU A 11 -33.39 10.03 21.14
C LEU A 11 -33.63 8.91 22.17
N ALA A 12 -34.75 8.91 22.90
CA ALA A 12 -34.96 8.00 24.02
C ALA A 12 -35.97 6.84 23.79
N THR A 13 -36.58 6.70 22.61
CA THR A 13 -37.64 5.68 22.40
C THR A 13 -37.48 4.88 21.10
N THR A 14 -36.28 4.38 20.85
CA THR A 14 -36.15 3.03 20.25
C THR A 14 -35.64 2.10 21.33
N LYS A 15 -36.59 1.51 22.06
CA LYS A 15 -36.34 0.36 22.95
C LYS A 15 -35.43 -0.61 22.21
N ARG A 16 -34.20 -0.74 22.71
CA ARG A 16 -33.32 -1.90 22.53
C ARG A 16 -34.16 -3.15 22.75
N THR A 17 -34.75 -3.66 21.68
CA THR A 17 -34.99 -5.09 21.62
C THR A 17 -33.59 -5.67 21.45
N ARG A 18 -33.06 -6.24 22.54
CA ARG A 18 -32.02 -7.27 22.46
C ARG A 18 -32.59 -8.41 21.62
N ARG A 19 -32.66 -8.24 20.30
CA ARG A 19 -32.66 -9.37 19.39
C ARG A 19 -31.22 -9.85 19.42
N GLY A 20 -30.95 -10.74 20.38
CA GLY A 20 -29.78 -11.60 20.31
C GLY A 20 -29.68 -12.15 18.90
N ASN A 21 -28.45 -12.23 18.41
CA ASN A 21 -28.11 -12.69 17.08
C ASN A 21 -29.02 -13.86 16.67
N LEU A 22 -29.97 -13.63 15.75
CA LEU A 22 -30.79 -14.71 15.18
C LEU A 22 -29.93 -15.75 14.43
N PHE A 23 -28.63 -15.44 14.23
CA PHE A 23 -27.59 -16.34 13.75
C PHE A 23 -27.04 -17.30 14.82
N GLU A 24 -27.11 -16.96 16.12
CA GLU A 24 -26.50 -17.70 17.24
C GLU A 24 -27.30 -18.91 17.70
N GLY A 25 -28.59 -19.03 17.35
CA GLY A 25 -29.43 -20.13 17.84
C GLY A 25 -29.47 -21.37 16.93
N LYS A 26 -29.70 -21.18 15.63
CA LYS A 26 -29.99 -22.30 14.71
C LYS A 26 -28.77 -22.91 14.00
N LYS A 27 -27.66 -22.16 13.84
CA LYS A 27 -26.43 -22.66 13.17
C LYS A 27 -25.43 -23.27 14.14
N THR A 28 -25.35 -22.77 15.37
CA THR A 28 -24.50 -23.30 16.45
C THR A 28 -24.92 -24.72 16.87
N GLU A 29 -26.22 -25.01 16.94
CA GLU A 29 -26.74 -26.39 17.14
C GLU A 29 -26.35 -27.33 15.98
N LYS A 30 -26.47 -26.85 14.72
CA LYS A 30 -26.05 -27.60 13.52
C LYS A 30 -24.54 -27.89 13.51
N TRP A 31 -23.74 -27.07 14.17
CA TRP A 31 -22.27 -27.18 14.20
C TRP A 31 -21.72 -27.85 15.46
N ALA A 32 -22.54 -28.09 16.48
CA ALA A 32 -22.11 -28.65 17.77
C ALA A 32 -21.48 -30.06 17.68
N ARG A 33 -21.78 -30.83 16.62
CA ARG A 33 -21.23 -32.18 16.41
C ARG A 33 -20.00 -32.22 15.50
N ASN A 34 -19.65 -31.10 14.88
CA ASN A 34 -18.56 -31.00 13.91
C ASN A 34 -17.26 -30.68 14.63
N THR A 35 -16.36 -31.66 14.70
CA THR A 35 -15.12 -31.53 15.48
C THR A 35 -13.93 -32.10 14.72
N ILE A 36 -12.77 -31.51 14.95
CA ILE A 36 -11.47 -32.09 14.60
C ILE A 36 -10.71 -32.39 15.87
N VAL A 37 -9.86 -33.41 15.83
CA VAL A 37 -8.93 -33.72 16.90
C VAL A 37 -7.53 -33.47 16.38
N ILE A 38 -6.80 -32.57 17.03
CA ILE A 38 -5.38 -32.31 16.79
C ILE A 38 -4.59 -32.58 18.07
N THR A 39 -3.28 -32.71 17.96
CA THR A 39 -2.38 -32.84 19.12
C THR A 39 -1.60 -31.54 19.36
N VAL A 40 -1.08 -31.37 20.57
CA VAL A 40 -0.16 -30.25 20.85
C VAL A 40 1.11 -30.38 20.00
N ASP A 41 1.58 -31.61 19.75
CA ASP A 41 2.71 -31.89 18.86
C ASP A 41 2.45 -31.40 17.43
N ASP A 42 1.21 -31.50 16.92
CA ASP A 42 0.85 -30.95 15.61
C ASP A 42 1.01 -29.43 15.55
N LEU A 43 0.63 -28.73 16.63
CA LEU A 43 0.77 -27.27 16.72
C LEU A 43 2.24 -26.86 16.80
N VAL A 44 3.04 -27.56 17.60
CA VAL A 44 4.49 -27.36 17.70
C VAL A 44 5.17 -27.62 16.35
N LYS A 45 4.82 -28.72 15.69
CA LYS A 45 5.33 -29.08 14.36
C LYS A 45 4.97 -28.02 13.32
N TYR A 46 3.73 -27.53 13.31
CA TYR A 46 3.31 -26.45 12.42
C TYR A 46 4.06 -25.14 12.70
N ARG A 47 4.32 -24.81 13.98
CA ARG A 47 5.12 -23.64 14.35
C ARG A 47 6.55 -23.75 13.82
N ALA A 48 7.18 -24.90 13.95
CA ALA A 48 8.51 -25.17 13.39
C ALA A 48 8.51 -25.06 11.85
N GLU A 49 7.49 -25.60 11.16
CA GLU A 49 7.34 -25.43 9.71
C GLU A 49 7.25 -23.95 9.29
N LEU A 50 6.61 -23.09 10.09
CA LEU A 50 6.53 -21.66 9.80
C LEU A 50 7.89 -20.97 9.91
N ASP A 51 8.79 -21.46 10.77
CA ASP A 51 10.14 -20.90 10.94
C ASP A 51 11.09 -21.39 9.83
N GLU A 52 10.92 -22.63 9.35
CA GLU A 52 11.74 -23.25 8.30
C GLU A 52 11.29 -22.90 6.86
N LYS A 53 9.99 -22.68 6.62
CA LYS A 53 9.48 -22.43 5.27
C LYS A 53 9.98 -21.10 4.72
N ARG A 54 10.50 -21.15 3.49
CA ARG A 54 10.81 -19.98 2.63
C ARG A 54 9.54 -19.28 2.14
N ALA A 55 8.68 -18.83 3.04
CA ALA A 55 7.60 -17.90 2.70
C ALA A 55 8.13 -16.46 2.70
N PRO A 56 7.55 -15.54 1.90
CA PRO A 56 7.83 -14.12 2.02
C PRO A 56 7.63 -13.66 3.48
N GLU A 57 8.56 -12.86 4.01
CA GLU A 57 8.62 -12.52 5.43
C GLU A 57 7.30 -11.97 5.98
N GLY A 58 6.58 -11.13 5.21
CA GLY A 58 5.27 -10.60 5.59
C GLY A 58 4.18 -11.67 5.70
N THR A 59 4.14 -12.64 4.78
CA THR A 59 3.23 -13.79 4.86
C THR A 59 3.56 -14.65 6.08
N ARG A 60 4.86 -14.89 6.33
CA ARG A 60 5.32 -15.63 7.51
C ARG A 60 4.88 -14.94 8.80
N ARG A 61 5.14 -13.63 8.96
CA ARG A 61 4.72 -12.86 10.13
C ARG A 61 3.21 -12.90 10.36
N ASN A 62 2.40 -12.79 9.31
CA ASN A 62 0.95 -12.91 9.43
C ASN A 62 0.52 -14.32 9.88
N LYS A 63 1.10 -15.37 9.31
CA LYS A 63 0.80 -16.76 9.72
C LYS A 63 1.18 -17.01 11.18
N ILE A 64 2.32 -16.50 11.64
CA ILE A 64 2.75 -16.61 13.05
C ILE A 64 1.80 -15.82 13.97
N SER A 65 1.42 -14.60 13.58
CA SER A 65 0.49 -13.79 14.36
C SER A 65 -0.88 -14.48 14.50
N VAL A 66 -1.40 -15.07 13.41
CA VAL A 66 -2.65 -15.83 13.43
C VAL A 66 -2.52 -17.09 14.27
N TYR A 67 -1.41 -17.84 14.17
CA TYR A 67 -1.14 -19.00 15.01
C TYR A 67 -1.17 -18.65 16.51
N ASN A 68 -0.45 -17.59 16.92
CA ASN A 68 -0.43 -17.16 18.32
C ASN A 68 -1.81 -16.72 18.81
N LYS A 69 -2.54 -15.95 18.00
CA LYS A 69 -3.91 -15.53 18.32
C LYS A 69 -4.85 -16.73 18.47
N PHE A 70 -4.76 -17.70 17.56
CA PHE A 70 -5.55 -18.92 17.62
C PHE A 70 -5.32 -19.67 18.94
N LEU A 71 -4.07 -19.81 19.38
CA LEU A 71 -3.75 -20.43 20.67
C LEU A 71 -4.33 -19.66 21.84
N ASN A 72 -4.19 -18.33 21.85
CA ASN A 72 -4.74 -17.49 22.91
C ASN A 72 -6.25 -17.67 23.03
N TYR A 73 -6.97 -17.57 21.91
CA TYR A 73 -8.42 -17.79 21.91
C TYR A 73 -8.81 -19.20 22.34
N LEU A 74 -8.07 -20.24 21.90
CA LEU A 74 -8.34 -21.61 22.31
C LEU A 74 -8.18 -21.77 23.83
N THR A 75 -7.19 -21.10 24.40
CA THR A 75 -6.90 -21.07 25.84
C THR A 75 -7.95 -20.29 26.62
N GLU A 76 -8.46 -19.19 26.07
CA GLU A 76 -9.55 -18.41 26.66
C GLU A 76 -10.88 -19.17 26.67
N ILE A 77 -11.20 -19.87 25.57
CA ILE A 77 -12.48 -20.59 25.42
C ILE A 77 -12.47 -21.87 26.27
N LYS A 78 -11.38 -22.64 26.26
CA LYS A 78 -11.33 -23.95 26.90
C LYS A 78 -10.60 -23.99 28.24
N GLY A 79 -9.92 -22.90 28.63
CA GLY A 79 -9.09 -22.79 29.82
C GLY A 79 -7.62 -23.17 29.59
N ALA A 80 -6.73 -22.63 30.43
CA ALA A 80 -5.27 -22.79 30.35
C ALA A 80 -4.79 -24.25 30.34
N GLN A 81 -5.49 -25.12 31.05
CA GLN A 81 -5.22 -26.55 31.17
C GLN A 81 -5.28 -27.31 29.84
N VAL A 82 -5.87 -26.73 28.79
CA VAL A 82 -6.01 -27.38 27.49
C VAL A 82 -4.68 -27.55 26.76
N LEU A 83 -3.74 -26.62 26.90
CA LEU A 83 -2.40 -26.77 26.32
C LEU A 83 -1.57 -27.87 26.99
N GLY A 84 -1.96 -28.31 28.20
CA GLY A 84 -1.38 -29.47 28.87
C GLY A 84 -1.96 -30.83 28.42
N LYS A 85 -3.00 -30.84 27.58
CA LYS A 85 -3.61 -32.08 27.06
C LYS A 85 -2.90 -32.53 25.79
N LYS A 86 -2.57 -33.83 25.72
CA LYS A 86 -1.97 -34.43 24.50
C LYS A 86 -2.87 -34.33 23.26
N ARG A 87 -4.19 -34.34 23.45
CA ARG A 87 -5.21 -34.24 22.39
C ARG A 87 -6.15 -33.07 22.64
N LEU A 88 -6.41 -32.33 21.58
CA LEU A 88 -7.25 -31.13 21.52
C LEU A 88 -8.40 -31.39 20.55
N THR A 89 -9.61 -31.48 21.06
CA THR A 89 -10.82 -31.46 20.23
C THR A 89 -11.19 -30.01 19.96
N ILE A 90 -11.21 -29.60 18.71
CA ILE A 90 -11.66 -28.26 18.29
C ILE A 90 -13.02 -28.42 17.62
N GLU A 91 -14.00 -27.67 18.11
CA GLU A 91 -15.36 -27.71 17.59
C GLU A 91 -15.61 -26.55 16.62
N ALA A 92 -16.46 -26.78 15.63
CA ALA A 92 -16.85 -25.74 14.68
C ALA A 92 -17.46 -24.50 15.37
N ARG A 93 -18.19 -24.68 16.49
CA ARG A 93 -18.73 -23.55 17.27
C ARG A 93 -17.63 -22.70 17.91
N GLU A 94 -16.53 -23.31 18.32
CA GLU A 94 -15.41 -22.60 18.95
C GLU A 94 -14.68 -21.77 17.91
N LEU A 95 -14.45 -22.32 16.72
CA LEU A 95 -13.93 -21.55 15.58
C LEU A 95 -14.85 -20.37 15.23
N ALA A 96 -16.15 -20.60 15.18
CA ALA A 96 -17.12 -19.54 14.93
C ALA A 96 -17.08 -18.45 15.99
N GLU A 97 -16.99 -18.82 17.28
CA GLU A 97 -16.85 -17.86 18.38
C GLU A 97 -15.57 -17.02 18.27
N MET A 98 -14.43 -17.66 17.95
CA MET A 98 -13.17 -16.94 17.70
C MET A 98 -13.31 -15.92 16.56
N PHE A 99 -13.96 -16.33 15.47
CA PHE A 99 -14.15 -15.48 14.30
C PHE A 99 -15.12 -14.33 14.56
N THR A 100 -16.19 -14.55 15.34
CA THR A 100 -17.09 -13.50 15.80
C THR A 100 -16.34 -12.46 16.63
N ARG A 101 -15.56 -12.89 17.65
CA ARG A 101 -14.78 -11.97 18.49
C ARG A 101 -13.78 -11.13 17.68
N GLU A 102 -13.10 -11.73 16.71
CA GLU A 102 -12.18 -11.00 15.83
C GLU A 102 -12.94 -10.05 14.87
N GLY A 103 -14.11 -10.45 14.38
CA GLY A 103 -14.98 -9.63 13.52
C GLY A 103 -15.61 -8.43 14.22
N GLU A 104 -15.92 -8.53 15.52
CA GLU A 104 -16.44 -7.44 16.32
C GLU A 104 -15.40 -6.37 16.63
N THR A 105 -14.12 -6.77 16.75
CA THR A 105 -13.05 -5.90 17.26
C THR A 105 -12.10 -5.38 16.17
N LYS A 106 -12.14 -5.93 14.95
CA LYS A 106 -11.19 -5.60 13.87
C LYS A 106 -11.89 -5.27 12.56
N ASN A 107 -11.15 -4.61 11.67
CA ASN A 107 -11.63 -4.32 10.32
C ASN A 107 -11.75 -5.61 9.47
N GLN A 108 -12.61 -5.54 8.46
CA GLN A 108 -12.93 -6.65 7.56
C GLN A 108 -11.69 -7.35 6.96
N HIS A 109 -10.65 -6.59 6.59
CA HIS A 109 -9.43 -7.17 6.02
C HIS A 109 -8.69 -8.03 7.04
N THR A 110 -8.56 -7.55 8.28
CA THR A 110 -7.87 -8.27 9.35
C THR A 110 -8.62 -9.55 9.71
N THR A 111 -9.94 -9.48 9.85
CA THR A 111 -10.81 -10.65 10.10
C THR A 111 -10.69 -11.67 8.97
N ARG A 112 -10.71 -11.22 7.71
CA ARG A 112 -10.53 -12.10 6.55
C ARG A 112 -9.16 -12.79 6.54
N VAL A 113 -8.10 -12.06 6.89
CA VAL A 113 -6.74 -12.62 6.99
C VAL A 113 -6.64 -13.64 8.13
N PHE A 114 -7.25 -13.36 9.28
CA PHE A 114 -7.29 -14.28 10.41
C PHE A 114 -7.99 -15.60 10.04
N ILE A 115 -9.20 -15.53 9.47
CA ILE A 115 -9.97 -16.71 9.06
C ILE A 115 -9.24 -17.51 7.99
N LEU A 116 -8.66 -16.84 6.98
CA LEU A 116 -7.91 -17.48 5.90
C LEU A 116 -6.72 -18.29 6.45
N TYR A 117 -5.88 -17.68 7.29
CA TYR A 117 -4.68 -18.36 7.79
C TYR A 117 -4.99 -19.37 8.90
N THR A 118 -6.07 -19.22 9.65
CA THR A 118 -6.57 -20.28 10.55
C THR A 118 -7.03 -21.49 9.74
N ARG A 119 -7.76 -21.27 8.64
CA ARG A 119 -8.14 -22.35 7.72
C ARG A 119 -6.92 -23.06 7.13
N GLU A 120 -5.96 -22.32 6.56
CA GLU A 120 -4.75 -22.90 5.99
C GLU A 120 -3.93 -23.70 7.02
N MET A 121 -3.86 -23.23 8.27
CA MET A 121 -3.22 -23.95 9.36
C MET A 121 -3.93 -25.26 9.66
N LEU A 122 -5.25 -25.25 9.84
CA LEU A 122 -6.02 -26.45 10.14
C LEU A 122 -6.02 -27.43 8.96
N GLU A 123 -6.09 -26.95 7.71
CA GLU A 123 -5.90 -27.78 6.52
C GLU A 123 -4.52 -28.43 6.53
N ARG A 124 -3.46 -27.67 6.81
CA ARG A 124 -2.09 -28.22 6.87
C ARG A 124 -1.94 -29.28 7.97
N ILE A 125 -2.55 -29.08 9.13
CA ILE A 125 -2.48 -30.04 10.24
C ILE A 125 -3.33 -31.29 9.91
N VAL A 126 -4.61 -31.11 9.60
CA VAL A 126 -5.57 -32.22 9.44
C VAL A 126 -5.29 -33.02 8.16
N PHE A 127 -5.05 -32.35 7.04
CA PHE A 127 -4.70 -33.03 5.79
C PHE A 127 -3.22 -33.37 5.73
N GLY A 128 -2.34 -32.41 6.03
CA GLY A 128 -0.90 -32.61 5.85
C GLY A 128 -0.25 -33.56 6.85
N TYR A 129 -0.77 -33.69 8.09
CA TYR A 129 -0.19 -34.59 9.09
C TYR A 129 -1.03 -35.86 9.30
N HIS A 130 -2.35 -35.77 9.14
CA HIS A 130 -3.26 -36.89 9.42
C HIS A 130 -3.95 -37.45 8.17
N ASN A 131 -3.71 -36.89 6.98
CA ASN A 131 -4.31 -37.27 5.70
C ASN A 131 -5.85 -37.32 5.73
N ARG A 132 -6.47 -36.40 6.48
CA ARG A 132 -7.93 -36.24 6.58
C ARG A 132 -8.38 -34.93 5.94
N SER A 133 -9.59 -34.91 5.40
CA SER A 133 -10.15 -33.66 4.89
C SER A 133 -10.68 -32.80 6.06
N LEU A 134 -10.25 -31.53 6.13
CA LEU A 134 -10.83 -30.59 7.09
C LEU A 134 -12.35 -30.45 6.90
N TYR A 135 -12.81 -30.46 5.65
CA TYR A 135 -14.22 -30.20 5.31
C TYR A 135 -15.17 -31.38 5.56
N GLU A 136 -14.63 -32.59 5.78
CA GLU A 136 -15.40 -33.72 6.28
C GLU A 136 -15.80 -33.55 7.75
N HIS A 137 -15.08 -32.68 8.48
CA HIS A 137 -15.21 -32.51 9.92
C HIS A 137 -15.67 -31.11 10.33
N ILE A 138 -15.33 -30.06 9.56
CA ILE A 138 -15.74 -28.68 9.79
C ILE A 138 -16.34 -28.12 8.49
N PRO A 139 -17.62 -27.69 8.48
CA PRO A 139 -18.25 -27.15 7.29
C PRO A 139 -17.53 -25.93 6.72
N ARG A 140 -17.46 -25.82 5.39
CA ARG A 140 -16.87 -24.65 4.68
C ARG A 140 -17.45 -23.31 5.13
N GLU A 141 -18.72 -23.30 5.49
CA GLU A 141 -19.45 -22.12 5.96
C GLU A 141 -18.81 -21.47 7.21
N VAL A 142 -18.16 -22.26 8.06
CA VAL A 142 -17.45 -21.76 9.27
C VAL A 142 -16.27 -20.87 8.89
N PHE A 143 -15.69 -21.05 7.70
CA PHE A 143 -14.56 -20.23 7.22
C PHE A 143 -15.00 -19.08 6.29
N ASN A 144 -16.31 -18.83 6.16
CA ASN A 144 -16.81 -17.70 5.40
C ASN A 144 -16.82 -16.44 6.26
N TYR A 145 -15.85 -15.54 6.04
CA TYR A 145 -15.69 -14.33 6.84
C TYR A 145 -16.92 -13.41 6.85
N ASN A 146 -17.76 -13.44 5.81
CA ASN A 146 -18.99 -12.64 5.76
C ASN A 146 -19.97 -12.99 6.90
N ASN A 147 -19.89 -14.19 7.47
CA ASN A 147 -20.72 -14.61 8.60
C ASN A 147 -20.38 -13.90 9.92
N TYR A 148 -19.23 -13.23 10.01
CA TYR A 148 -18.67 -12.74 11.29
C TYR A 148 -18.46 -11.22 11.33
N LEU A 149 -18.83 -10.49 10.27
CA LEU A 149 -18.70 -9.05 10.24
C LEU A 149 -19.89 -8.41 10.96
N SER A 150 -19.64 -7.66 12.02
CA SER A 150 -20.63 -6.80 12.68
C SER A 150 -21.05 -5.68 11.72
N GLY A 151 -22.16 -5.90 11.01
CA GLY A 151 -22.63 -5.07 9.90
C GLY A 151 -23.03 -5.84 8.64
N GLY A 152 -22.87 -7.17 8.64
CA GLY A 152 -23.20 -8.06 7.54
C GLY A 152 -24.61 -8.67 7.60
N ILE A 153 -25.65 -7.90 7.91
CA ILE A 153 -26.91 -8.18 7.22
C ILE A 153 -26.71 -7.52 5.86
N ALA A 154 -26.51 -8.34 4.83
CA ALA A 154 -26.79 -7.90 3.48
C ALA A 154 -28.30 -7.59 3.41
N THR A 155 -28.71 -6.44 3.94
CA THR A 155 -29.83 -5.75 3.36
C THR A 155 -29.39 -5.54 1.91
N LYS A 156 -30.23 -5.95 0.96
CA LYS A 156 -30.13 -5.45 -0.40
C LYS A 156 -30.14 -3.93 -0.28
N ARG A 157 -28.97 -3.32 -0.18
CA ARG A 157 -28.80 -1.90 -0.42
C ARG A 157 -29.09 -1.72 -1.89
N ASP A 158 -29.79 -0.65 -2.22
CA ASP A 158 -30.02 -0.34 -3.62
C ASP A 158 -28.66 -0.21 -4.32
N LEU A 159 -28.61 -0.54 -5.61
CA LEU A 159 -27.36 -0.42 -6.37
C LEU A 159 -26.84 1.02 -6.27
N ASP A 160 -27.75 1.99 -6.23
CA ASP A 160 -27.47 3.41 -6.11
C ASP A 160 -26.85 3.77 -4.76
N ASP A 161 -27.32 3.23 -3.63
CA ASP A 161 -26.70 3.45 -2.30
C ASP A 161 -25.29 2.84 -2.22
N LEU A 162 -25.07 1.70 -2.88
CA LEU A 162 -23.77 1.06 -2.96
C LEU A 162 -22.80 1.83 -3.85
N LEU A 163 -23.30 2.40 -4.95
CA LEU A 163 -22.55 3.26 -5.85
C LEU A 163 -22.23 4.60 -5.17
N GLU A 164 -23.17 5.25 -4.49
CA GLU A 164 -22.94 6.49 -3.77
C GLU A 164 -21.98 6.29 -2.59
N ALA A 165 -22.14 5.20 -1.82
CA ALA A 165 -21.16 4.84 -0.79
C ALA A 165 -19.80 4.51 -1.39
N PHE A 166 -19.74 3.86 -2.56
CA PHE A 166 -18.49 3.57 -3.25
C PHE A 166 -17.83 4.83 -3.79
N GLU A 167 -18.58 5.76 -4.40
CA GLU A 167 -18.10 7.05 -4.90
C GLU A 167 -17.64 7.96 -3.77
N LYS A 168 -18.40 8.02 -2.67
CA LYS A 168 -17.99 8.71 -1.44
C LYS A 168 -16.72 8.09 -0.86
N ILE A 169 -16.68 6.77 -0.76
CA ILE A 169 -15.49 6.06 -0.26
C ILE A 169 -14.30 6.24 -1.21
N GLU A 170 -14.48 6.27 -2.53
CA GLU A 170 -13.43 6.44 -3.54
C GLU A 170 -12.95 7.90 -3.64
N SER A 171 -13.84 8.88 -3.45
CA SER A 171 -13.49 10.31 -3.37
C SER A 171 -12.77 10.65 -2.07
N GLU A 172 -13.21 10.13 -0.91
CA GLU A 172 -12.48 10.23 0.37
C GLU A 172 -11.12 9.51 0.34
N LYS A 173 -11.00 8.53 -0.56
CA LYS A 173 -9.80 7.74 -0.81
C LYS A 173 -8.87 8.36 -1.84
N ALA A 174 -9.29 9.41 -2.55
CA ALA A 174 -8.50 10.04 -3.60
C ALA A 174 -7.40 10.87 -2.94
N VAL A 175 -6.14 10.51 -3.19
CA VAL A 175 -5.02 11.34 -2.73
C VAL A 175 -4.88 12.48 -3.71
N THR A 176 -5.06 13.71 -3.22
CA THR A 176 -5.03 14.92 -4.05
C THR A 176 -3.59 15.37 -4.30
N ALA A 177 -3.39 16.18 -5.35
CA ALA A 177 -2.11 16.84 -5.58
C ALA A 177 -1.69 17.71 -4.39
N GLU A 178 -2.67 18.33 -3.70
CA GLU A 178 -2.44 19.11 -2.47
C GLU A 178 -1.75 18.28 -1.39
N GLN A 179 -2.22 17.06 -1.10
CA GLN A 179 -1.60 16.21 -0.08
C GLN A 179 -0.14 15.84 -0.43
N VAL A 180 0.18 15.67 -1.71
CA VAL A 180 1.55 15.42 -2.15
C VAL A 180 2.40 16.69 -2.08
N ARG A 181 1.81 17.86 -2.36
CA ARG A 181 2.46 19.16 -2.15
C ARG A 181 2.73 19.43 -0.67
N ASP A 182 1.80 19.12 0.23
CA ASP A 182 2.03 19.20 1.68
C ASP A 182 3.21 18.32 2.13
N GLY A 183 3.34 17.13 1.54
CA GLY A 183 4.48 16.26 1.79
C GLY A 183 5.81 16.85 1.30
N LEU A 184 5.82 17.51 0.15
CA LEU A 184 7.01 18.21 -0.37
C LEU A 184 7.34 19.44 0.48
N ALA A 185 6.35 20.25 0.86
CA ALA A 185 6.51 21.36 1.80
C ALA A 185 7.06 20.86 3.14
N TRP A 186 6.51 19.79 3.69
CA TRP A 186 7.02 19.18 4.92
C TRP A 186 8.45 18.70 4.79
N LEU A 187 8.81 18.05 3.68
CA LEU A 187 10.17 17.63 3.41
C LEU A 187 11.12 18.83 3.40
N ASN A 188 10.75 19.95 2.79
CA ASN A 188 11.53 21.19 2.84
C ASN A 188 11.67 21.70 4.30
N LEU A 189 10.57 21.76 5.06
CA LEU A 189 10.58 22.18 6.46
C LEU A 189 11.52 21.36 7.33
N LEU A 190 11.57 20.03 7.13
CA LEU A 190 12.45 19.12 7.85
C LEU A 190 13.93 19.49 7.73
N TYR A 191 14.33 20.26 6.71
CA TYR A 191 15.71 20.70 6.50
C TYR A 191 15.94 22.18 6.79
N GLU A 192 15.00 23.04 6.38
CA GLU A 192 15.15 24.49 6.51
C GLU A 192 14.92 24.99 7.94
N GLU A 193 14.04 24.37 8.72
CA GLU A 193 13.75 24.86 10.06
C GLU A 193 14.93 24.58 11.01
N LYS A 194 15.50 25.63 11.62
CA LYS A 194 16.71 25.54 12.45
C LYS A 194 16.65 24.47 13.54
N VAL A 195 15.47 24.27 14.13
CA VAL A 195 15.24 23.24 15.17
C VAL A 195 15.39 21.83 14.59
N LEU A 196 15.05 21.63 13.32
CA LEU A 196 15.08 20.35 12.63
C LEU A 196 16.42 20.08 11.95
N LYS A 197 17.09 21.11 11.43
CA LYS A 197 18.43 21.03 10.86
C LYS A 197 19.45 20.43 11.84
N ARG A 198 19.25 20.59 13.15
CA ARG A 198 20.06 19.97 14.21
C ARG A 198 19.77 18.49 14.44
N LYS A 199 18.56 18.02 14.09
CA LYS A 199 18.06 16.65 14.33
C LYS A 199 18.11 15.75 13.08
N MET A 200 18.54 16.27 11.93
CA MET A 200 18.61 15.55 10.66
C MET A 200 19.89 15.93 9.89
N SER A 201 20.67 14.94 9.46
CA SER A 201 21.83 15.20 8.59
C SER A 201 21.36 15.46 7.15
N LYS A 202 22.12 16.30 6.41
CA LYS A 202 21.87 16.56 4.99
C LYS A 202 21.78 15.27 4.18
N ARG A 203 22.68 14.31 4.41
CA ARG A 203 22.65 12.99 3.76
C ARG A 203 21.36 12.23 4.00
N LEU A 204 20.83 12.26 5.22
CA LEU A 204 19.55 11.61 5.53
C LEU A 204 18.40 12.32 4.83
N TRP A 205 18.40 13.66 4.82
CA TRP A 205 17.41 14.45 4.10
C TRP A 205 17.44 14.16 2.60
N ASP A 206 18.62 14.15 1.96
CA ASP A 206 18.79 13.86 0.54
C ASP A 206 18.28 12.45 0.21
N LYS A 207 18.54 11.47 1.08
CA LYS A 207 17.98 10.12 0.94
C LYS A 207 16.46 10.11 1.03
N LEU A 208 15.87 10.83 1.99
CA LEU A 208 14.41 10.95 2.12
C LEU A 208 13.80 11.62 0.89
N LYS A 209 14.42 12.71 0.42
CA LYS A 209 14.04 13.40 -0.82
C LYS A 209 14.05 12.46 -2.01
N ILE A 210 15.17 11.79 -2.28
CA ILE A 210 15.28 10.89 -3.42
C ILE A 210 14.28 9.73 -3.31
N ALA A 211 14.07 9.16 -2.12
CA ALA A 211 13.05 8.12 -1.94
C ALA A 211 11.64 8.64 -2.25
N TYR A 212 11.30 9.84 -1.76
CA TYR A 212 10.02 10.49 -2.02
C TYR A 212 9.80 10.73 -3.51
N LEU A 213 10.78 11.35 -4.18
CA LEU A 213 10.72 11.65 -5.60
C LEU A 213 10.62 10.37 -6.44
N ILE A 214 11.38 9.31 -6.12
CA ILE A 214 11.24 8.03 -6.83
C ILE A 214 9.81 7.51 -6.69
N ILE A 215 9.21 7.51 -5.49
CA ILE A 215 7.83 7.04 -5.31
C ILE A 215 6.85 7.90 -6.11
N ALA A 216 6.97 9.24 -6.00
CA ALA A 216 6.08 10.18 -6.67
C ALA A 216 6.17 10.09 -8.20
N PHE A 217 7.36 9.94 -8.78
CA PHE A 217 7.54 9.91 -10.24
C PHE A 217 7.41 8.51 -10.87
N THR A 218 7.27 7.44 -10.07
CA THR A 218 7.21 6.07 -10.61
C THR A 218 6.09 5.19 -10.05
N GLY A 219 5.45 5.59 -8.95
CA GLY A 219 4.49 4.74 -8.23
C GLY A 219 5.10 3.48 -7.61
N ALA A 220 6.43 3.42 -7.46
CA ALA A 220 7.15 2.27 -6.92
C ALA A 220 6.76 1.97 -5.46
N ARG A 221 6.72 0.68 -5.11
CA ARG A 221 6.50 0.20 -3.74
C ARG A 221 7.70 0.53 -2.86
N SER A 222 7.46 0.70 -1.56
CA SER A 222 8.52 0.83 -0.56
C SER A 222 9.60 -0.25 -0.69
N THR A 223 9.16 -1.50 -0.79
CA THR A 223 10.03 -2.68 -0.97
C THR A 223 10.76 -2.73 -2.32
N GLU A 224 10.27 -2.04 -3.35
CA GLU A 224 10.94 -1.91 -4.64
C GLU A 224 12.03 -0.84 -4.56
N VAL A 225 11.72 0.31 -3.94
CA VAL A 225 12.64 1.44 -3.75
C VAL A 225 13.83 1.06 -2.88
N LEU A 226 13.62 0.36 -1.77
CA LEU A 226 14.70 -0.07 -0.86
C LEU A 226 15.75 -0.95 -1.52
N LYS A 227 15.39 -1.68 -2.58
CA LYS A 227 16.30 -2.58 -3.30
C LYS A 227 17.13 -1.87 -4.37
N LEU A 228 16.87 -0.59 -4.62
CA LEU A 228 17.53 0.15 -5.69
C LEU A 228 19.03 0.33 -5.40
N LYS A 229 19.81 0.10 -6.45
CA LYS A 229 21.26 0.31 -6.51
C LYS A 229 21.58 0.99 -7.84
N PHE A 230 22.64 1.80 -7.92
CA PHE A 230 23.08 2.30 -9.23
C PHE A 230 23.62 1.16 -10.10
N LYS A 231 24.47 0.31 -9.51
CA LYS A 231 25.02 -0.90 -10.13
C LYS A 231 24.78 -2.11 -9.23
N THR A 232 24.56 -3.26 -9.85
CA THR A 232 24.52 -4.55 -9.18
C THR A 232 25.92 -5.16 -9.11
N GLY A 233 26.14 -6.15 -8.23
CA GLY A 233 27.44 -6.83 -8.10
C GLY A 233 27.92 -7.57 -9.36
N LYS A 234 27.08 -7.70 -10.40
CA LYS A 234 27.44 -8.28 -11.72
C LYS A 234 27.70 -7.21 -12.79
N GLY A 235 27.98 -5.97 -12.40
CA GLY A 235 28.24 -4.86 -13.33
C GLY A 235 27.01 -4.30 -14.05
N LYS A 236 25.83 -4.94 -13.93
CA LYS A 236 24.59 -4.44 -14.55
C LYS A 236 24.08 -3.20 -13.82
N LYS A 237 23.74 -2.15 -14.59
CA LYS A 237 23.11 -0.91 -14.08
C LYS A 237 21.64 -1.20 -13.71
N MET A 238 21.24 -0.95 -12.47
CA MET A 238 19.83 -0.99 -12.05
C MET A 238 19.18 0.40 -12.14
N ILE A 239 20.00 1.45 -12.14
CA ILE A 239 19.61 2.80 -12.56
C ILE A 239 20.59 3.23 -13.64
N ASP A 240 20.10 3.38 -14.87
CA ASP A 240 20.89 3.85 -16.01
C ASP A 240 20.54 5.31 -16.34
N LEU A 241 21.31 6.23 -15.76
CA LEU A 241 21.09 7.69 -15.88
C LEU A 241 21.40 8.24 -17.28
N GLU A 242 22.16 7.51 -18.09
CA GLU A 242 22.44 7.86 -19.50
C GLU A 242 21.23 7.55 -20.37
N LYS A 243 20.57 6.42 -20.10
CA LYS A 243 19.37 5.99 -20.84
C LYS A 243 18.07 6.51 -20.23
N GLY A 244 18.14 7.10 -19.03
CA GLY A 244 17.00 7.59 -18.27
C GLY A 244 16.05 6.47 -17.86
N ILE A 245 16.58 5.36 -17.33
CA ILE A 245 15.81 4.14 -17.04
C ILE A 245 16.16 3.60 -15.65
N MET A 246 15.16 3.08 -14.95
CA MET A 246 15.30 2.40 -13.66
C MET A 246 14.63 1.04 -13.70
N PHE A 247 15.27 0.04 -13.11
CA PHE A 247 14.73 -1.32 -13.00
C PHE A 247 14.22 -1.57 -11.59
N LEU A 248 12.94 -1.93 -11.47
CA LEU A 248 12.28 -2.25 -10.22
C LEU A 248 12.09 -3.77 -10.10
N VAL A 249 12.54 -4.34 -8.98
CA VAL A 249 12.38 -5.77 -8.69
C VAL A 249 11.02 -6.00 -8.01
N ARG A 250 10.07 -6.56 -8.76
CA ARG A 250 8.67 -6.73 -8.34
C ARG A 250 8.37 -8.17 -7.96
N ASN A 251 8.21 -8.41 -6.66
CA ASN A 251 7.94 -9.75 -6.12
C ASN A 251 6.53 -10.29 -6.46
N LYS A 252 5.56 -9.42 -6.79
CA LYS A 252 4.15 -9.80 -6.99
C LYS A 252 3.79 -10.26 -8.40
N VAL A 253 4.71 -10.16 -9.37
CA VAL A 253 4.42 -10.38 -10.79
C VAL A 253 4.94 -11.75 -11.28
N ALA A 254 5.35 -12.61 -10.35
CA ALA A 254 5.92 -13.92 -10.66
C ALA A 254 4.82 -14.96 -10.94
N ARG A 255 4.54 -15.27 -12.21
CA ARG A 255 3.58 -16.32 -12.61
C ARG A 255 3.88 -17.71 -12.05
N THR A 256 5.15 -18.00 -11.78
CA THR A 256 5.63 -19.37 -11.49
C THR A 256 6.21 -19.54 -10.09
N GLY A 257 6.07 -18.54 -9.20
CA GLY A 257 6.63 -18.59 -7.84
C GLY A 257 8.15 -18.69 -7.77
N LYS A 258 8.87 -18.70 -8.92
CA LYS A 258 10.30 -19.02 -8.98
C LYS A 258 11.24 -17.85 -9.28
N ARG A 259 10.76 -16.66 -9.69
CA ARG A 259 11.60 -15.44 -9.78
C ARG A 259 10.77 -14.18 -9.59
N SER A 260 11.27 -13.22 -8.80
CA SER A 260 10.79 -11.84 -8.80
C SER A 260 10.90 -11.26 -10.23
N GLY A 261 9.81 -10.77 -10.80
CA GLY A 261 9.84 -10.10 -12.10
C GLY A 261 10.61 -8.78 -11.99
N VAL A 262 11.34 -8.41 -13.04
CA VAL A 262 11.97 -7.08 -13.14
C VAL A 262 11.16 -6.27 -14.15
N THR A 263 10.78 -5.05 -13.78
CA THR A 263 10.09 -4.12 -14.68
C THR A 263 10.95 -2.87 -14.82
N PHE A 264 11.18 -2.41 -16.04
CA PHE A 264 11.81 -1.11 -16.24
C PHE A 264 10.76 0.00 -16.18
N VAL A 265 11.18 1.17 -15.70
CA VAL A 265 10.43 2.43 -15.76
C VAL A 265 11.33 3.50 -16.35
N PHE A 266 10.76 4.41 -17.13
CA PHE A 266 11.48 5.58 -17.58
C PHE A 266 11.60 6.58 -16.44
N LEU A 267 12.79 7.16 -16.29
CA LEU A 267 13.01 8.25 -15.34
C LEU A 267 12.47 9.54 -15.94
N HIS A 268 11.73 10.28 -15.11
CA HIS A 268 11.44 11.68 -15.38
C HIS A 268 12.77 12.45 -15.52
N PRO A 269 12.88 13.42 -16.46
CA PRO A 269 14.09 14.23 -16.60
C PRO A 269 14.54 14.88 -15.29
N LEU A 270 13.63 15.49 -14.53
CA LEU A 270 13.92 16.08 -13.22
C LEU A 270 14.46 15.04 -12.23
N LEU A 271 13.81 13.88 -12.09
CA LEU A 271 14.29 12.80 -11.24
C LEU A 271 15.68 12.28 -11.68
N SER A 272 15.95 12.29 -12.98
CA SER A 272 17.25 11.88 -13.52
C SER A 272 18.37 12.82 -13.07
N GLU A 273 18.15 14.13 -13.08
CA GLU A 273 19.14 15.10 -12.59
C GLU A 273 19.33 15.00 -11.07
N GLU A 274 18.25 14.88 -10.30
CA GLU A 274 18.34 14.70 -8.85
C GLU A 274 19.14 13.44 -8.48
N LEU A 275 18.94 12.33 -9.22
CA LEU A 275 19.73 11.11 -9.03
C LEU A 275 21.20 11.27 -9.46
N ARG A 276 21.49 12.08 -10.48
CA ARG A 276 22.89 12.40 -10.87
C ARG A 276 23.58 13.23 -9.80
N SER A 277 22.91 14.26 -9.30
CA SER A 277 23.41 15.09 -8.20
C SER A 277 23.67 14.23 -6.97
N PHE A 278 22.68 13.41 -6.56
CA PHE A 278 22.84 12.50 -5.43
C PHE A 278 24.03 11.55 -5.59
N ARG A 279 24.21 10.95 -6.78
CA ARG A 279 25.32 10.04 -7.06
C ARG A 279 26.69 10.72 -7.01
N LYS A 280 26.76 11.98 -7.44
CA LYS A 280 28.01 12.78 -7.39
C LYS A 280 28.44 13.02 -5.94
N HIS A 281 27.47 13.30 -5.06
CA HIS A 281 27.72 13.58 -3.64
C HIS A 281 27.92 12.30 -2.80
N TYR A 282 27.21 11.21 -3.14
CA TYR A 282 27.19 9.98 -2.35
C TYR A 282 27.55 8.76 -3.22
N GLN A 283 28.77 8.25 -3.05
CA GLN A 283 29.24 7.02 -3.72
C GLN A 283 28.78 5.76 -2.97
N GLU A 284 27.47 5.53 -2.92
CA GLU A 284 26.89 4.39 -2.21
C GLU A 284 26.54 3.22 -3.15
N ASN A 285 26.81 1.99 -2.70
CA ASN A 285 26.40 0.77 -3.41
C ASN A 285 24.89 0.50 -3.25
N GLU A 286 24.31 0.80 -2.09
CA GLU A 286 22.86 0.77 -1.87
C GLU A 286 22.37 2.20 -1.67
N LEU A 287 21.27 2.60 -2.33
CA LEU A 287 20.84 4.00 -2.30
C LEU A 287 20.42 4.48 -0.89
N PHE A 288 19.81 3.59 -0.09
CA PHE A 288 19.15 3.99 1.16
C PHE A 288 19.73 3.31 2.40
N GLY A 289 19.96 1.98 2.37
CA GLY A 289 20.46 1.21 3.51
C GLY A 289 19.47 1.08 4.68
N TRP A 290 18.17 1.32 4.43
CA TRP A 290 17.12 1.23 5.46
C TRP A 290 16.48 -0.16 5.47
N SER A 291 16.01 -0.58 6.66
CA SER A 291 15.27 -1.83 6.81
C SER A 291 13.80 -1.73 6.35
N SER A 292 13.19 -0.54 6.44
CA SER A 292 11.82 -0.28 6.00
C SER A 292 11.62 1.18 5.61
N LEU A 293 11.29 1.43 4.34
CA LEU A 293 10.96 2.78 3.87
C LEU A 293 9.63 3.27 4.45
N ASP A 294 8.64 2.40 4.62
CA ASP A 294 7.36 2.79 5.23
C ASP A 294 7.56 3.30 6.66
N LYS A 295 8.42 2.63 7.43
CA LYS A 295 8.75 3.04 8.80
C LYS A 295 9.50 4.38 8.82
N ILE A 296 10.50 4.53 7.95
CA ILE A 296 11.27 5.78 7.85
C ILE A 296 10.36 6.95 7.46
N ILE A 297 9.50 6.78 6.45
CA ILE A 297 8.54 7.83 6.07
C ILE A 297 7.56 8.11 7.21
N TYR A 298 7.04 7.09 7.90
CA TYR A 298 6.19 7.29 9.08
C TYR A 298 6.89 8.11 10.17
N ASP A 299 8.10 7.70 10.58
CA ASP A 299 8.85 8.35 11.65
C ASP A 299 9.19 9.83 11.33
N TYR A 300 9.36 10.19 10.05
CA TYR A 300 9.70 11.56 9.64
C TYR A 300 8.51 12.40 9.18
N PHE A 301 7.42 11.79 8.75
CA PHE A 301 6.21 12.49 8.29
C PHE A 301 5.07 12.49 9.30
N THR A 302 5.28 11.96 10.52
CA THR A 302 4.36 12.11 11.65
C THR A 302 4.95 13.10 12.66
N PRO A 303 4.30 14.25 12.92
CA PRO A 303 4.85 15.31 13.77
C PRO A 303 5.25 14.84 15.17
N SER A 304 4.45 13.98 15.81
CA SER A 304 4.69 13.50 17.16
C SER A 304 6.01 12.74 17.37
N HIS A 305 6.65 12.27 16.29
CA HIS A 305 7.93 11.60 16.35
C HIS A 305 9.13 12.57 16.34
N ARG A 306 8.90 13.85 16.03
CA ARG A 306 9.95 14.86 15.81
C ARG A 306 9.81 16.10 16.69
N PHE A 307 8.58 16.42 17.08
CA PHE A 307 8.20 17.60 17.86
C PHE A 307 7.45 17.21 19.10
N ASN A 308 7.49 18.05 20.12
CA ASN A 308 6.44 18.04 21.14
C ASN A 308 5.19 18.79 20.62
N LYS A 309 4.07 18.69 21.36
CA LYS A 309 2.79 19.30 20.94
C LYS A 309 2.88 20.82 20.77
N GLU A 310 3.64 21.51 21.63
CA GLU A 310 3.76 22.97 21.60
C GLU A 310 4.59 23.45 20.41
N GLU A 311 5.70 22.75 20.12
CA GLU A 311 6.54 23.00 18.94
C GLU A 311 5.73 22.82 17.66
N PHE A 312 4.93 21.76 17.56
CA PHE A 312 4.08 21.55 16.40
C PHE A 312 2.99 22.63 16.27
N LYS A 313 2.38 23.06 17.39
CA LYS A 313 1.39 24.15 17.36
C LYS A 313 2.00 25.45 16.83
N LYS A 314 3.22 25.80 17.26
CA LYS A 314 3.96 26.97 16.72
C LYS A 314 4.24 26.82 15.21
N LEU A 315 4.53 25.61 14.74
CA LEU A 315 4.67 25.35 13.31
C LEU A 315 3.34 25.52 12.56
N GLN A 316 2.22 25.08 13.11
CA GLN A 316 0.89 25.27 12.52
C GLN A 316 0.46 26.74 12.47
N GLU A 317 0.94 27.56 13.41
CA GLU A 317 0.76 29.01 13.38
C GLU A 317 1.57 29.65 12.24
N LYS A 318 2.83 29.23 12.06
CA LYS A 318 3.75 29.73 11.02
C LYS A 318 3.42 29.22 9.60
N TYR A 319 2.98 27.97 9.48
CA TYR A 319 2.73 27.29 8.20
C TYR A 319 1.26 26.82 8.13
N PRO A 320 0.37 27.60 7.50
CA PRO A 320 -1.08 27.33 7.52
C PRO A 320 -1.49 25.96 6.99
N PHE A 321 -0.76 25.40 6.01
CA PHE A 321 -1.08 24.08 5.44
C PHE A 321 -1.00 22.94 6.49
N LEU A 322 -0.28 23.13 7.60
CA LEU A 322 -0.18 22.14 8.66
C LEU A 322 -1.42 22.06 9.57
N ARG A 323 -2.33 23.04 9.50
CA ARG A 323 -3.51 23.11 10.40
C ARG A 323 -4.52 22.00 10.18
N LYS A 324 -4.52 21.38 8.98
CA LYS A 324 -5.37 20.23 8.65
C LYS A 324 -4.87 18.90 9.20
N TYR A 325 -3.66 18.87 9.77
CA TYR A 325 -3.05 17.64 10.31
C TYR A 325 -3.03 17.65 11.83
N GLY A 326 -3.46 16.56 12.43
CA GLY A 326 -3.29 16.31 13.86
C GLY A 326 -1.83 16.03 14.24
N TYR A 327 -1.48 16.25 15.51
CA TYR A 327 -0.13 15.99 16.03
C TYR A 327 0.35 14.53 15.85
N ASN A 328 -0.57 13.56 15.96
CA ASN A 328 -0.30 12.13 15.75
C ASN A 328 -0.63 11.65 14.33
N GLU A 329 -1.04 12.57 13.45
CA GLU A 329 -1.45 12.24 12.09
C GLU A 329 -0.24 12.29 11.16
N GLN A 330 -0.13 11.30 10.29
CA GLN A 330 0.90 11.29 9.27
C GLN A 330 0.52 12.27 8.15
N ILE A 331 1.41 13.19 7.78
CA ILE A 331 1.17 14.16 6.71
C ILE A 331 0.97 13.46 5.37
N ILE A 332 1.88 12.55 5.02
CA ILE A 332 1.71 11.65 3.89
C ILE A 332 2.51 10.36 4.08
N GLY A 333 1.94 9.24 3.66
CA GLY A 333 2.59 7.93 3.67
C GLY A 333 2.92 7.41 2.27
N VAL A 334 3.79 6.41 2.17
CA VAL A 334 4.18 5.77 0.89
C VAL A 334 2.96 5.28 0.11
N ARG A 335 1.97 4.69 0.79
CA ARG A 335 0.75 4.20 0.13
C ARG A 335 -0.05 5.34 -0.50
N ALA A 336 -0.14 6.49 0.18
CA ALA A 336 -0.85 7.66 -0.32
C ALA A 336 -0.14 8.22 -1.56
N LEU A 337 1.18 8.40 -1.51
CA LEU A 337 1.98 8.82 -2.68
C LEU A 337 1.74 7.92 -3.90
N ARG A 338 1.80 6.60 -3.72
CA ARG A 338 1.57 5.67 -4.82
C ARG A 338 0.15 5.73 -5.37
N LYS A 339 -0.82 6.04 -4.52
CA LYS A 339 -2.20 6.19 -4.94
C LYS A 339 -2.43 7.49 -5.71
N PHE A 340 -1.74 8.57 -5.33
CA PHE A 340 -1.72 9.79 -6.13
C PHE A 340 -1.24 9.52 -7.55
N VAL A 341 -0.11 8.80 -7.73
CA VAL A 341 0.39 8.44 -9.07
C VAL A 341 -0.62 7.59 -9.84
N ASP A 342 -1.25 6.61 -9.17
CA ASP A 342 -2.28 5.76 -9.77
C ASP A 342 -3.48 6.57 -10.27
N ASN A 343 -3.94 7.54 -9.48
CA ASN A 343 -5.05 8.42 -9.81
C ASN A 343 -4.66 9.39 -10.95
N PHE A 344 -3.49 10.02 -10.86
CA PHE A 344 -2.97 10.92 -11.89
C PHE A 344 -2.90 10.22 -13.25
N LEU A 345 -2.33 9.01 -13.28
CA LEU A 345 -2.23 8.23 -14.52
C LEU A 345 -3.60 7.76 -15.04
N GLU A 346 -4.60 7.55 -14.18
CA GLU A 346 -5.97 7.24 -14.62
C GLU A 346 -6.58 8.44 -15.35
N VAL A 347 -6.51 9.62 -14.73
CA VAL A 347 -7.03 10.86 -15.30
C VAL A 347 -6.34 11.15 -16.64
N ARG A 348 -5.01 11.01 -16.69
CA ARG A 348 -4.25 11.14 -17.95
C ARG A 348 -4.64 10.11 -19.00
N ALA A 349 -4.94 8.87 -18.62
CA ALA A 349 -5.42 7.86 -19.57
C ALA A 349 -6.78 8.25 -20.17
N PHE A 350 -7.68 8.83 -19.38
CA PHE A 350 -8.95 9.37 -19.86
C PHE A 350 -8.74 10.56 -20.81
N GLU A 351 -7.96 11.56 -20.41
CA GLU A 351 -7.68 12.75 -21.22
C GLU A 351 -7.04 12.40 -22.57
N LEU A 352 -6.09 11.46 -22.59
CA LEU A 352 -5.46 11.01 -23.82
C LEU A 352 -6.44 10.25 -24.71
N ALA A 353 -7.30 9.39 -24.14
CA ALA A 353 -8.33 8.68 -24.88
C ALA A 353 -9.38 9.63 -25.49
N GLU A 354 -9.66 10.75 -24.84
CA GLU A 354 -10.56 11.80 -25.33
C GLU A 354 -9.91 12.65 -26.44
N LYS A 355 -8.66 13.09 -26.25
CA LYS A 355 -7.92 13.92 -27.21
C LYS A 355 -7.61 13.22 -28.53
N GLU A 356 -7.47 11.90 -28.54
CA GLU A 356 -7.27 11.11 -29.75
C GLU A 356 -8.57 10.99 -30.57
N LEU A 357 -9.01 12.12 -31.13
CA LEU A 357 -10.26 12.26 -31.92
C LEU A 357 -10.15 11.68 -33.34
N ARG A 358 -8.99 11.18 -33.76
CA ARG A 358 -8.70 10.83 -35.18
C ARG A 358 -8.21 9.39 -35.38
N GLY A 359 -8.91 8.41 -34.84
CA GLY A 359 -8.58 6.99 -35.04
C GLY A 359 -9.79 6.09 -35.21
N TYR A 360 -9.60 4.99 -35.95
CA TYR A 360 -10.56 3.90 -36.21
C TYR A 360 -11.03 3.12 -34.95
N TYR A 361 -10.69 3.58 -33.74
CA TYR A 361 -10.96 2.89 -32.47
C TYR A 361 -11.95 3.69 -31.61
N SER A 362 -12.80 3.01 -30.84
CA SER A 362 -13.74 3.68 -29.92
C SER A 362 -13.02 4.27 -28.69
N PHE A 363 -13.68 5.17 -27.97
CA PHE A 363 -13.17 5.73 -26.71
C PHE A 363 -12.76 4.61 -25.73
N ASP A 364 -13.60 3.58 -25.56
CA ASP A 364 -13.34 2.45 -24.65
C ASP A 364 -12.11 1.64 -25.07
N GLU A 365 -11.82 1.53 -26.36
CA GLU A 365 -10.63 0.84 -26.86
C GLU A 365 -9.36 1.64 -26.59
N ARG A 366 -9.43 2.97 -26.81
CA ARG A 366 -8.32 3.89 -26.51
C ARG A 366 -8.05 3.98 -25.01
N HIS A 367 -9.09 4.11 -24.20
CA HIS A 367 -8.97 4.11 -22.74
C HIS A 367 -8.38 2.79 -22.23
N ARG A 368 -8.85 1.64 -22.72
CA ARG A 368 -8.25 0.33 -22.42
C ARG A 368 -6.77 0.26 -22.82
N HIS A 369 -6.37 0.87 -23.93
CA HIS A 369 -4.97 0.95 -24.35
C HIS A 369 -4.12 1.75 -23.34
N TYR A 370 -4.52 2.97 -23.01
CA TYR A 370 -3.82 3.81 -22.02
C TYR A 370 -3.84 3.19 -20.62
N ASN A 371 -4.91 2.47 -20.26
CA ASN A 371 -4.98 1.74 -18.99
C ASN A 371 -4.02 0.54 -18.93
N LYS A 372 -3.77 -0.15 -20.04
CA LYS A 372 -2.69 -1.14 -20.12
C LYS A 372 -1.32 -0.49 -19.91
N LEU A 373 -1.08 0.67 -20.51
CA LEU A 373 0.15 1.44 -20.33
C LEU A 373 0.34 1.89 -18.87
N LYS A 374 -0.69 2.48 -18.25
CA LYS A 374 -0.72 2.80 -16.82
C LYS A 374 -0.34 1.58 -15.96
N ASN A 375 -0.98 0.43 -16.22
CA ASN A 375 -0.71 -0.79 -15.46
C ASN A 375 0.70 -1.35 -15.68
N LEU A 376 1.30 -1.10 -16.85
CA LEU A 376 2.71 -1.40 -17.12
C LEU A 376 3.64 -0.49 -16.31
N ILE A 377 3.40 0.84 -16.32
CA ILE A 377 4.16 1.83 -15.53
C ILE A 377 4.12 1.47 -14.03
N LEU A 378 2.92 1.18 -13.53
CA LEU A 378 2.69 0.77 -12.14
C LEU A 378 3.12 -0.69 -11.85
N GLY A 379 3.61 -1.42 -12.86
CA GLY A 379 4.03 -2.83 -12.84
C GLY A 379 3.05 -3.74 -12.11
N ARG A 380 1.79 -3.62 -12.54
CA ARG A 380 0.67 -4.50 -12.21
C ARG A 380 0.53 -5.63 -13.23
N VAL A 381 1.09 -5.46 -14.41
CA VAL A 381 1.18 -6.48 -15.46
C VAL A 381 2.62 -6.98 -15.53
N GLU A 382 2.79 -8.24 -15.96
CA GLU A 382 4.10 -8.82 -16.28
C GLU A 382 4.79 -7.94 -17.32
N GLY A 383 5.82 -7.23 -16.85
CA GLY A 383 6.64 -6.42 -17.70
C GLY A 383 7.51 -7.28 -18.60
N ILE A 384 7.87 -6.69 -19.72
CA ILE A 384 8.98 -7.08 -20.59
C ILE A 384 10.22 -7.32 -19.71
N ASP A 385 10.61 -8.59 -19.49
CA ASP A 385 11.80 -8.98 -18.72
C ASP A 385 13.08 -8.35 -19.35
N TYR A 386 14.18 -8.31 -18.60
CA TYR A 386 15.49 -7.77 -19.00
C TYR A 386 15.93 -8.23 -20.40
N ILE A 387 15.53 -9.45 -20.82
CA ILE A 387 15.80 -10.02 -22.15
C ILE A 387 15.04 -9.28 -23.27
N HIS A 388 13.76 -8.96 -23.07
CA HIS A 388 13.00 -8.20 -24.06
C HIS A 388 13.35 -6.69 -24.02
N TYR A 389 13.86 -6.20 -22.88
CA TYR A 389 14.45 -4.86 -22.76
C TYR A 389 15.72 -4.70 -23.62
N ASP A 390 16.60 -5.70 -23.64
CA ASP A 390 17.82 -5.67 -24.47
C ASP A 390 17.48 -5.61 -25.96
N SER A 391 16.35 -6.22 -26.37
CA SER A 391 15.78 -6.10 -27.71
C SER A 391 15.17 -4.71 -27.99
N LEU A 392 14.46 -4.13 -27.01
CA LEU A 392 13.90 -2.76 -27.10
C LEU A 392 15.00 -1.70 -27.26
N LEU A 393 16.10 -1.83 -26.52
CA LEU A 393 17.25 -0.93 -26.66
C LEU A 393 17.94 -1.03 -28.01
N LYS A 394 17.93 -2.21 -28.64
CA LYS A 394 18.49 -2.43 -29.98
C LYS A 394 17.63 -1.76 -31.06
N ASN A 395 16.32 -1.64 -30.84
CA ASN A 395 15.41 -0.94 -31.75
C ASN A 395 15.14 0.51 -31.29
N LYS A 396 15.99 1.45 -31.74
CA LYS A 396 15.87 2.88 -31.42
C LYS A 396 14.50 3.48 -31.77
N LYS A 397 13.86 3.03 -32.85
CA LYS A 397 12.55 3.54 -33.28
C LYS A 397 11.46 3.16 -32.27
N LEU A 398 11.40 1.87 -31.92
CA LEU A 398 10.43 1.37 -30.93
C LEU A 398 10.68 2.01 -29.55
N PHE A 399 11.93 2.12 -29.13
CA PHE A 399 12.29 2.79 -27.88
C PHE A 399 11.74 4.22 -27.80
N ARG A 400 11.94 5.03 -28.85
CA ARG A 400 11.41 6.40 -28.92
C ARG A 400 9.88 6.43 -28.87
N GLN A 401 9.21 5.50 -29.53
CA GLN A 401 7.75 5.42 -29.50
C GLN A 401 7.22 5.12 -28.08
N VAL A 402 7.80 4.13 -27.40
CA VAL A 402 7.40 3.79 -26.02
C VAL A 402 7.75 4.93 -25.05
N ARG A 403 8.91 5.59 -25.24
CA ARG A 403 9.29 6.76 -24.43
C ARG A 403 8.30 7.91 -24.58
N LYS A 404 7.93 8.26 -25.83
CA LYS A 404 6.91 9.30 -26.09
C LYS A 404 5.59 9.00 -25.38
N LEU A 405 5.11 7.75 -25.45
CA LEU A 405 3.90 7.34 -24.76
C LEU A 405 4.03 7.48 -23.24
N TYR A 406 5.19 7.13 -22.67
CA TYR A 406 5.45 7.32 -21.24
C TYR A 406 5.43 8.81 -20.88
N ASP A 407 6.10 9.65 -21.65
CA ASP A 407 6.18 11.09 -21.39
C ASP A 407 4.77 11.74 -21.49
N SER A 408 3.92 11.33 -22.45
CA SER A 408 2.53 11.79 -22.55
C SER A 408 1.67 11.44 -21.32
N MET A 409 1.96 10.33 -20.65
CA MET A 409 1.27 9.92 -19.41
C MET A 409 1.66 10.77 -18.19
N PHE A 410 2.82 11.44 -18.23
CA PHE A 410 3.34 12.29 -17.15
C PHE A 410 3.35 13.79 -17.48
N GLU A 411 2.86 14.19 -18.64
CA GLU A 411 2.66 15.59 -18.98
C GLU A 411 1.73 16.27 -17.94
N GLY A 412 2.12 17.45 -17.46
CA GLY A 412 1.39 18.17 -16.40
C GLY A 412 1.71 17.71 -14.97
N PHE A 413 2.55 16.69 -14.79
CA PHE A 413 2.82 16.11 -13.48
C PHE A 413 3.66 17.04 -12.59
N GLU A 414 4.63 17.76 -13.17
CA GLU A 414 5.46 18.69 -12.41
C GLU A 414 4.66 19.91 -11.97
N GLU A 415 3.85 20.45 -12.89
CA GLU A 415 2.95 21.58 -12.67
C GLU A 415 1.96 21.29 -11.55
N ALA A 416 1.43 20.06 -11.48
CA ALA A 416 0.55 19.63 -10.40
C ALA A 416 1.23 19.62 -9.02
N LEU A 417 2.56 19.51 -8.96
CA LEU A 417 3.35 19.46 -7.73
C LEU A 417 4.03 20.80 -7.40
N MET A 418 3.92 21.80 -8.27
CA MET A 418 4.41 23.15 -8.00
C MET A 418 3.45 23.91 -7.06
N PRO A 419 3.98 24.90 -6.30
CA PRO A 419 5.39 25.31 -6.23
C PRO A 419 6.30 24.45 -5.34
N GLU A 420 5.75 23.54 -4.52
CA GLU A 420 6.48 22.84 -3.47
C GLU A 420 7.56 21.89 -4.00
N LEU A 421 7.39 21.34 -5.20
CA LEU A 421 8.44 20.58 -5.87
C LEU A 421 9.71 21.42 -6.07
N GLY A 422 9.55 22.69 -6.44
CA GLY A 422 10.66 23.62 -6.63
C GLY A 422 11.45 23.90 -5.36
N LEU A 423 10.83 23.74 -4.18
CA LEU A 423 11.49 23.99 -2.89
C LEU A 423 12.41 22.84 -2.44
N VAL A 424 12.28 21.65 -3.04
CA VAL A 424 13.03 20.46 -2.59
C VAL A 424 14.10 20.01 -3.58
N VAL A 425 13.95 20.30 -4.87
CA VAL A 425 14.97 19.98 -5.88
C VAL A 425 16.25 20.78 -5.65
N ASP A 426 17.39 20.26 -6.09
CA ASP A 426 18.64 21.00 -5.97
C ASP A 426 18.63 22.26 -6.85
N ASP A 427 19.32 23.33 -6.43
CA ASP A 427 19.35 24.63 -7.14
C ASP A 427 19.68 24.48 -8.63
N TYR A 428 20.65 23.63 -8.98
CA TYR A 428 21.00 23.34 -10.37
C TYR A 428 19.85 22.71 -11.17
N THR A 429 19.12 21.78 -10.56
CA THR A 429 17.93 21.17 -11.18
C THR A 429 16.83 22.21 -11.30
N TYR A 430 16.63 23.02 -10.27
CA TYR A 430 15.64 24.10 -10.28
C TYR A 430 15.90 25.08 -11.43
N GLU A 431 17.11 25.62 -11.53
CA GLU A 431 17.49 26.55 -12.60
C GLU A 431 17.30 25.95 -13.99
N LYS A 432 17.68 24.68 -14.16
CA LYS A 432 17.60 23.97 -15.45
C LYS A 432 16.16 23.78 -15.95
N PHE A 433 15.23 23.49 -15.06
CA PHE A 433 13.84 23.16 -15.44
C PHE A 433 12.85 24.30 -15.21
N PHE A 434 13.09 25.15 -14.22
CA PHE A 434 12.14 26.18 -13.76
C PHE A 434 12.74 27.60 -13.75
N GLY A 435 14.04 27.76 -14.03
CA GLY A 435 14.66 29.07 -14.17
C GLY A 435 14.17 29.83 -15.39
N SER A 436 14.38 31.16 -15.40
CA SER A 436 13.88 32.13 -16.39
C SER A 436 14.29 31.89 -17.86
N GLY A 437 15.06 30.82 -18.14
CA GLY A 437 15.45 30.39 -19.49
C GLY A 437 14.72 29.14 -20.02
N GLY A 438 13.86 28.49 -19.23
CA GLY A 438 13.19 27.23 -19.60
C GLY A 438 12.04 27.37 -20.61
N MET A 439 11.56 28.58 -20.88
CA MET A 439 10.39 28.82 -21.75
C MET A 439 10.67 28.85 -23.26
N ASN A 440 11.91 28.64 -23.73
CA ASN A 440 12.29 28.88 -25.14
C ASN A 440 12.80 27.66 -25.95
N THR A 441 12.40 26.42 -25.64
CA THR A 441 12.77 25.27 -26.51
C THR A 441 11.62 24.39 -27.00
N ALA A 442 10.36 24.81 -26.86
CA ALA A 442 9.22 24.13 -27.50
C ALA A 442 8.82 24.72 -28.88
N SER A 443 9.51 25.75 -29.37
CA SER A 443 9.27 26.34 -30.69
C SER A 443 10.57 26.48 -31.49
N ALA A 444 11.19 25.36 -31.84
CA ALA A 444 12.19 25.31 -32.90
C ALA A 444 12.27 23.89 -33.50
N SER A 445 11.20 23.52 -34.20
CA SER A 445 11.29 22.55 -35.29
C SER A 445 10.14 22.85 -36.25
N GLU A 446 10.45 23.70 -37.23
CA GLU A 446 9.91 23.54 -38.58
C GLU A 446 10.29 22.16 -39.14
#